data_AF-A0A554XB33-F1
#
_entry.id   AF-A0A554XB33-F1
#
_cell.length_a   1.000
_cell.length_b   1.000
_cell.length_c   1.000
_cell.angle_alpha   90.00
_cell.angle_beta   90.00
_cell.angle_gamma   90.00
#
_symmetry.space_group_name_H-M   'P 1'
#
loop_
_entity.id
_entity.type
_entity.pdbx_description
1 polymer ?
#
loop_
_entity_poly.entity_id
_entity_poly.type
_entity_poly.pdbx_seq_one_letter_code
_entity_poly.pdbx_strand_id
1 'polypeptide(L)'
;MGVSIREFAASLGVSHEAIRKAISRGEIAQEPDGSIDPARNAGWQPRAQARSLPKAEAAAPEPSSAIPDYSKSRAIREAYAARLAKLEFEERAGKLVSADEARIEQFRIARALRDRLLQLPAKLAPQLVALIADDPDVVAVETMLETELRELLSEFVQDL
;
A
#
# COMPACT_ATOMS: atom_id res chain seq x y z
N MET A 1 -43.08 -2.01 52.27
CA MET A 1 -43.29 -3.37 51.74
C MET A 1 -42.25 -3.57 50.64
N GLY A 2 -41.15 -4.25 50.94
CA GLY A 2 -40.12 -4.50 49.94
C GLY A 2 -40.60 -5.56 48.95
N VAL A 3 -40.39 -5.34 47.66
CA VAL A 3 -40.66 -6.32 46.60
C VAL A 3 -39.37 -6.99 46.17
N SER A 4 -39.46 -8.17 45.56
CA SER A 4 -38.27 -8.84 45.02
C SER A 4 -37.72 -8.11 43.79
N ILE A 5 -36.42 -8.28 43.50
CA ILE A 5 -35.76 -7.73 42.30
C ILE A 5 -36.53 -8.05 41.01
N ARG A 6 -37.10 -9.26 40.91
CA ARG A 6 -37.85 -9.72 39.74
C ARG A 6 -39.21 -9.04 39.61
N GLU A 7 -39.92 -8.85 40.73
CA GLU A 7 -41.20 -8.13 40.73
C GLU A 7 -41.02 -6.65 40.43
N PHE A 8 -39.95 -6.03 40.97
CA PHE A 8 -39.59 -4.65 40.63
C PHE A 8 -39.19 -4.51 39.15
N ALA A 9 -38.55 -5.53 38.57
CA ALA A 9 -38.26 -5.57 37.13
C ALA A 9 -39.53 -5.68 36.29
N ALA A 10 -40.46 -6.54 36.72
CA ALA A 10 -41.72 -6.75 36.05
C ALA A 10 -42.61 -5.49 36.05
N SER A 11 -42.65 -4.73 37.17
CA SER A 11 -43.43 -3.49 37.24
C SER A 11 -42.90 -2.38 36.34
N LEU A 12 -41.60 -2.38 36.02
CA LEU A 12 -40.95 -1.43 35.13
C LEU A 12 -40.82 -1.92 33.68
N GLY A 13 -41.14 -3.18 33.39
CA GLY A 13 -41.00 -3.79 32.06
C GLY A 13 -39.55 -4.02 31.62
N VAL A 14 -38.62 -4.18 32.57
CA VAL A 14 -37.17 -4.30 32.32
C VAL A 14 -36.68 -5.70 32.72
N SER A 15 -35.59 -6.19 32.12
CA SER A 15 -34.95 -7.44 32.56
C SER A 15 -34.36 -7.32 33.97
N HIS A 16 -34.51 -8.37 34.80
CA HIS A 16 -33.96 -8.42 36.15
C HIS A 16 -32.43 -8.25 36.20
N GLU A 17 -31.71 -8.56 35.11
CA GLU A 17 -30.26 -8.34 35.03
C GLU A 17 -29.90 -6.85 34.97
N ALA A 18 -30.74 -6.03 34.33
CA ALA A 18 -30.52 -4.58 34.29
C ALA A 18 -30.60 -3.97 35.69
N ILE A 19 -31.51 -4.48 36.51
CA ILE A 19 -31.68 -4.07 37.92
C ILE A 19 -30.49 -4.54 38.76
N ARG A 20 -30.05 -5.81 38.62
CA ARG A 20 -28.81 -6.27 39.29
C ARG A 20 -27.60 -5.42 38.93
N LYS A 21 -27.44 -5.05 37.65
CA LYS A 21 -26.35 -4.19 37.19
C LYS A 21 -26.48 -2.75 37.70
N ALA A 22 -27.70 -2.27 37.94
CA ALA A 22 -27.94 -0.94 38.52
C ALA A 22 -27.66 -0.93 40.03
N ILE A 23 -28.00 -2.01 40.76
CA ILE A 23 -27.62 -2.23 42.16
C ILE A 23 -26.09 -2.25 42.29
N SER A 24 -25.38 -2.98 41.41
CA SER A 24 -23.91 -3.01 41.44
C SER A 24 -23.25 -1.66 41.15
N ARG A 25 -23.95 -0.73 40.50
CA ARG A 25 -23.50 0.65 40.25
C ARG A 25 -23.93 1.62 41.36
N GLY A 26 -24.73 1.17 42.32
CA GLY A 26 -25.28 2.01 43.40
C GLY A 26 -26.42 2.93 42.97
N GLU A 27 -27.04 2.70 41.81
CA GLU A 27 -28.14 3.52 41.28
C GLU A 27 -29.50 3.16 41.90
N ILE A 28 -29.66 1.90 42.34
CA ILE A 28 -30.86 1.39 43.02
C ILE A 28 -30.44 0.95 44.42
N ALA A 29 -31.09 1.49 45.45
CA ALA A 29 -30.86 1.09 46.83
C ALA A 29 -31.61 -0.22 47.13
N GLN A 30 -30.88 -1.20 47.67
CA GLN A 30 -31.42 -2.46 48.15
C GLN A 30 -31.47 -2.45 49.68
N GLU A 31 -32.55 -2.99 50.26
CA GLU A 31 -32.66 -3.16 51.70
C GLU A 31 -31.73 -4.29 52.22
N PRO A 32 -31.37 -4.30 53.51
CA PRO A 32 -30.45 -5.29 54.09
C PRO A 32 -30.93 -6.75 53.98
N ASP A 33 -32.23 -6.96 53.76
CA ASP A 33 -32.87 -8.26 53.57
C ASP A 33 -32.89 -8.71 52.09
N GLY A 34 -32.34 -7.90 51.18
CA GLY A 34 -32.29 -8.18 49.76
C GLY A 34 -33.55 -7.78 48.97
N SER A 35 -34.55 -7.18 49.62
CA SER A 35 -35.72 -6.61 48.96
C SER A 35 -35.43 -5.21 48.39
N ILE A 36 -36.31 -4.73 47.50
CA ILE A 36 -36.26 -3.38 46.95
C ILE A 36 -37.56 -2.66 47.31
N ASP A 37 -37.47 -1.48 47.91
CA ASP A 37 -38.61 -0.57 48.06
C ASP A 37 -38.87 0.19 46.74
N PRO A 38 -40.04 0.01 46.07
CA PRO A 38 -40.38 0.72 44.84
C PRO A 38 -40.52 2.23 45.04
N ALA A 39 -40.98 2.69 46.21
CA ALA A 39 -41.19 4.11 46.46
C ALA A 39 -39.85 4.86 46.54
N ARG A 40 -38.84 4.21 47.13
CA ARG A 40 -37.48 4.76 47.26
C ARG A 40 -36.74 4.83 45.92
N ASN A 41 -37.04 3.91 45.01
CA ASN A 41 -36.38 3.78 43.72
C ASN A 41 -37.26 4.23 42.53
N ALA A 42 -38.38 4.93 42.79
CA ALA A 42 -39.35 5.36 41.79
C ALA A 42 -38.77 6.32 40.72
N GLY A 43 -37.70 7.04 41.06
CA GLY A 43 -37.03 7.97 40.13
C GLY A 43 -36.06 7.28 39.16
N TRP A 44 -35.78 5.99 39.33
CA TRP A 44 -34.85 5.27 38.48
C TRP A 44 -35.51 4.86 37.16
N GLN A 45 -34.86 5.15 36.04
CA GLN A 45 -35.31 4.74 34.71
C GLN A 45 -34.24 3.87 34.03
N PRO A 46 -34.64 2.81 33.31
CA PRO A 46 -33.70 2.00 32.57
C PRO A 46 -33.00 2.87 31.53
N ARG A 47 -31.67 2.93 31.60
CA ARG A 47 -30.88 3.48 30.51
C ARG A 47 -31.18 2.63 29.27
N ALA A 48 -31.81 3.22 28.25
CA ALA A 48 -32.08 2.55 26.99
C ALA A 48 -30.81 1.81 26.57
N GLN A 49 -30.91 0.48 26.43
CA GLN A 49 -29.78 -0.33 25.99
C GLN A 49 -29.35 0.21 24.63
N ALA A 50 -28.30 1.02 24.62
CA ALA A 50 -27.58 1.32 23.41
C ALA A 50 -27.15 -0.05 22.89
N ARG A 51 -27.85 -0.53 21.86
CA ARG A 51 -27.47 -1.73 21.13
C ARG A 51 -25.98 -1.60 20.88
N SER A 52 -25.22 -2.51 21.46
CA SER A 52 -23.84 -2.76 21.11
C SER A 52 -23.82 -3.11 19.63
N LEU A 53 -23.67 -2.09 18.78
CA LEU A 53 -23.21 -2.23 17.42
C LEU A 53 -21.81 -2.88 17.49
N PRO A 54 -21.47 -3.80 16.56
CA PRO A 54 -20.13 -4.37 16.55
C PRO A 54 -19.12 -3.22 16.41
N LYS A 55 -18.17 -3.19 17.34
CA LYS A 55 -17.12 -2.17 17.45
C LYS A 55 -16.33 -2.14 16.15
N ALA A 56 -16.65 -1.17 15.29
CA ALA A 56 -15.83 -0.83 14.15
C ALA A 56 -14.44 -0.41 14.63
N GLU A 57 -13.47 -0.91 13.88
CA GLU A 57 -12.05 -0.96 14.12
C GLU A 57 -11.43 0.44 14.00
N ALA A 58 -11.21 1.10 15.13
CA ALA A 58 -10.37 2.30 15.22
C ALA A 58 -9.92 2.52 16.68
N ALA A 59 -8.93 1.74 17.11
CA ALA A 59 -8.10 2.11 18.25
C ALA A 59 -6.71 1.49 18.04
N ALA A 60 -5.75 2.34 17.71
CA ALA A 60 -4.34 2.00 17.72
C ALA A 60 -3.98 1.37 19.08
N PRO A 61 -3.28 0.21 19.12
CA PRO A 61 -2.90 -0.38 20.39
C PRO A 61 -1.69 0.37 20.97
N GLU A 62 -1.82 0.81 22.22
CA GLU A 62 -0.69 1.22 23.05
C GLU A 62 0.35 0.10 23.16
N PRO A 63 1.65 0.42 23.37
CA PRO A 63 2.69 -0.58 23.39
C PRO A 63 2.66 -1.35 24.70
N SER A 64 1.81 -2.37 24.80
CA SER A 64 2.04 -3.42 25.80
C SER A 64 3.32 -4.14 25.39
N SER A 65 4.25 -4.31 26.32
CA SER A 65 5.45 -5.13 26.25
C SER A 65 5.13 -6.65 26.17
N ALA A 66 4.16 -7.01 25.34
CA ALA A 66 3.78 -8.37 25.04
C ALA A 66 4.35 -8.74 23.68
N ILE A 67 5.11 -9.83 23.66
CA ILE A 67 5.63 -10.52 22.48
C ILE A 67 4.62 -10.40 21.32
N PRO A 68 5.03 -9.95 20.12
CA PRO A 68 4.12 -9.82 18.99
C PRO A 68 3.32 -11.11 18.81
N ASP A 69 1.99 -11.01 18.83
CA ASP A 69 1.07 -12.12 18.65
C ASP A 69 1.58 -13.03 17.52
N TYR A 70 1.93 -14.27 17.85
CA TYR A 70 2.65 -15.20 16.97
C TYR A 70 1.95 -15.36 15.62
N SER A 71 0.62 -15.28 15.64
CA SER A 71 -0.24 -15.28 14.44
C SER A 71 0.07 -14.11 13.49
N LYS A 72 0.22 -12.89 14.01
CA LYS A 72 0.54 -11.68 13.22
C LYS A 72 1.96 -11.76 12.67
N SER A 73 2.92 -12.21 13.48
CA SER A 73 4.32 -12.40 13.04
C SER A 73 4.42 -13.45 11.92
N ARG A 74 3.68 -14.56 12.05
CA ARG A 74 3.59 -15.60 11.01
C ARG A 74 2.94 -15.07 9.73
N ALA A 75 1.82 -14.36 9.84
CA ALA A 75 1.13 -13.80 8.68
C ALA A 75 2.00 -12.80 7.90
N ILE A 76 2.76 -11.94 8.59
CA ILE A 76 3.69 -11.00 7.96
C ILE A 76 4.80 -11.76 7.21
N ARG A 77 5.42 -12.76 7.85
CA ARG A 77 6.48 -13.57 7.22
C ARG A 77 5.96 -14.29 5.97
N GLU A 78 4.77 -14.87 6.04
CA GLU A 78 4.14 -15.60 4.95
C GLU A 78 3.76 -14.66 3.79
N ALA A 79 3.27 -13.46 4.09
CA ALA A 79 2.99 -12.44 3.08
C ALA A 79 4.26 -11.97 2.35
N TYR A 80 5.36 -11.74 3.07
CA TYR A 80 6.64 -11.40 2.43
C TYR A 80 7.22 -12.56 1.64
N ALA A 81 7.13 -13.80 2.14
CA ALA A 81 7.56 -14.99 1.41
C ALA A 81 6.79 -15.16 0.10
N ALA A 82 5.47 -14.93 0.11
CA ALA A 82 4.64 -14.97 -1.09
C ALA A 82 5.05 -13.88 -2.11
N ARG A 83 5.37 -12.66 -1.65
CA ARG A 83 5.84 -11.57 -2.52
C ARG A 83 7.21 -11.87 -3.12
N LEU A 84 8.13 -12.41 -2.34
CA LEU A 84 9.46 -12.82 -2.83
C LEU A 84 9.34 -13.94 -3.86
N ALA A 85 8.55 -14.98 -3.57
CA ALA A 85 8.30 -16.07 -4.51
C ALA A 85 7.66 -15.57 -5.82
N LYS A 86 6.78 -14.56 -5.75
CA LYS A 86 6.22 -13.91 -6.94
C LYS A 86 7.29 -13.17 -7.74
N LEU A 87 8.12 -12.35 -7.09
CA LEU A 87 9.20 -11.63 -7.76
C LEU A 87 10.20 -12.58 -8.42
N GLU A 88 10.64 -13.62 -7.71
CA GLU A 88 11.52 -14.65 -8.28
C GLU A 88 10.87 -15.41 -9.44
N PHE A 89 9.57 -15.70 -9.37
CA PHE A 89 8.84 -16.31 -10.47
C PHE A 89 8.80 -15.39 -11.69
N GLU A 90 8.51 -14.10 -11.51
CA GLU A 90 8.46 -13.11 -12.59
C GLU A 90 9.84 -12.87 -13.21
N GLU A 91 10.90 -12.85 -12.40
CA GLU A 91 12.30 -12.80 -12.85
C GLU A 91 12.69 -14.05 -13.65
N ARG A 92 12.46 -15.26 -13.11
CA ARG A 92 12.73 -16.53 -13.81
C ARG A 92 11.87 -16.73 -15.06
N ALA A 93 10.66 -16.16 -15.08
CA ALA A 93 9.79 -16.13 -16.24
C ALA A 93 10.20 -15.06 -17.28
N GLY A 94 11.26 -14.30 -17.03
CA GLY A 94 11.79 -13.28 -17.94
C GLY A 94 10.93 -12.02 -18.06
N LYS A 95 10.00 -11.80 -17.12
CA LYS A 95 9.12 -10.60 -17.11
C LYS A 95 9.76 -9.41 -16.40
N LEU A 96 10.71 -9.66 -15.52
CA LEU A 96 11.43 -8.64 -14.75
C LEU A 96 12.94 -8.87 -14.88
N VAL A 97 13.69 -7.78 -14.97
CA VAL A 97 15.16 -7.76 -14.92
C VAL A 97 15.56 -6.83 -13.76
N SER A 98 16.73 -7.04 -13.17
CA SER A 98 17.20 -6.15 -12.11
C SER A 98 17.37 -4.72 -12.62
N ALA A 99 17.04 -3.75 -11.76
CA ALA A 99 17.16 -2.34 -12.14
C ALA A 99 18.61 -1.93 -12.46
N ASP A 100 19.59 -2.57 -11.83
CA ASP A 100 21.00 -2.28 -12.05
C ASP A 100 21.49 -2.84 -13.39
N GLU A 101 21.09 -4.05 -13.78
CA GLU A 101 21.40 -4.62 -15.10
C GLU A 101 20.75 -3.79 -16.21
N ALA A 102 19.48 -3.43 -16.06
CA ALA A 102 18.79 -2.56 -17.03
C ALA A 102 19.52 -1.21 -17.20
N ARG A 103 20.03 -0.64 -16.10
CA ARG A 103 20.80 0.61 -16.13
C ARG A 103 22.15 0.42 -16.82
N ILE A 104 22.86 -0.68 -16.54
CA ILE A 104 24.14 -0.99 -17.20
C ILE A 104 23.94 -1.13 -18.71
N GLU A 105 22.92 -1.87 -19.13
CA GLU A 105 22.62 -2.05 -20.55
C GLU A 105 22.22 -0.74 -21.22
N GLN A 106 21.39 0.08 -20.57
CA GLN A 106 21.07 1.41 -21.07
C GLN A 106 22.32 2.27 -21.29
N PHE A 107 23.27 2.26 -20.34
CA PHE A 107 24.52 2.99 -20.49
C PHE A 107 25.41 2.43 -21.61
N ARG A 108 25.44 1.09 -21.78
CA ARG A 108 26.17 0.44 -22.87
C ARG A 108 25.63 0.89 -24.22
N ILE A 109 24.31 0.83 -24.39
CA ILE A 109 23.57 1.27 -25.59
C ILE A 109 23.84 2.74 -25.88
N ALA A 110 23.68 3.63 -24.89
CA ALA A 110 23.90 5.06 -25.07
C ALA A 110 25.35 5.39 -25.42
N ARG A 111 26.33 4.69 -24.82
CA ARG A 111 27.74 4.84 -25.13
C ARG A 111 28.04 4.42 -26.57
N ALA A 112 27.53 3.27 -26.99
CA ALA A 112 27.73 2.78 -28.36
C ALA A 112 27.21 3.78 -29.40
N LEU A 113 26.00 4.33 -29.19
CA LEU A 113 25.45 5.37 -30.06
C LEU A 113 26.32 6.61 -30.10
N ARG A 114 26.71 7.13 -28.93
CA ARG A 114 27.58 8.32 -28.83
C ARG A 114 28.89 8.11 -29.57
N ASP A 115 29.54 6.97 -29.35
CA ASP A 115 30.84 6.68 -29.94
C ASP A 115 30.73 6.57 -31.47
N ARG A 116 29.65 5.97 -32.01
CA ARG A 116 29.36 5.96 -33.46
C ARG A 116 29.13 7.38 -34.01
N LEU A 117 28.35 8.22 -33.33
CA LEU A 117 28.10 9.62 -33.73
C LEU A 117 29.39 10.45 -33.75
N LEU A 118 30.27 10.26 -32.78
CA LEU A 118 31.55 10.98 -32.71
C LEU A 118 32.57 10.51 -33.77
N GLN A 119 32.42 9.30 -34.31
CA GLN A 119 33.25 8.78 -35.40
C GLN A 119 32.82 9.28 -36.79
N LEU A 120 31.57 9.76 -36.92
CA LEU A 120 30.97 10.16 -38.18
C LEU A 120 31.76 11.26 -38.91
N PRO A 121 32.25 12.34 -38.26
CA PRO A 121 33.08 13.35 -38.95
C PRO A 121 34.36 12.77 -39.55
N ALA A 122 35.02 11.83 -38.86
CA ALA A 122 36.24 11.19 -39.36
C ALA A 122 35.96 10.32 -40.60
N LYS A 123 34.78 9.69 -40.66
CA LYS A 123 34.32 8.91 -41.83
C LYS A 123 33.95 9.80 -43.02
N LEU A 124 33.28 10.93 -42.76
CA LEU A 124 32.75 11.80 -43.81
C LEU A 124 33.74 12.82 -44.34
N ALA A 125 34.69 13.30 -43.52
CA ALA A 125 35.62 14.36 -43.92
C ALA A 125 36.34 14.09 -45.27
N PRO A 126 36.87 12.88 -45.55
CA PRO A 126 37.51 12.61 -46.84
C PRO A 126 36.53 12.71 -48.03
N GLN A 127 35.29 12.26 -47.83
CA GLN A 127 34.26 12.25 -48.86
C GLN A 127 33.71 13.65 -49.12
N LEU A 128 33.54 14.45 -48.06
CA LEU A 128 33.16 15.86 -48.17
C LEU A 128 34.23 16.69 -48.88
N VAL A 129 35.51 16.45 -48.57
CA VAL A 129 36.62 17.12 -49.28
C VAL A 129 36.61 16.78 -50.77
N ALA A 130 36.40 15.50 -51.12
CA ALA A 130 36.31 15.08 -52.51
C ALA A 130 35.10 15.71 -53.23
N LEU A 131 33.94 15.75 -52.58
CA LEU A 131 32.71 16.32 -53.14
C LEU A 131 32.85 17.83 -53.41
N ILE A 132 33.42 18.58 -52.46
CA ILE A 132 33.53 20.05 -52.55
C ILE A 132 34.65 20.47 -53.52
N ALA A 133 35.62 19.59 -53.80
CA ALA A 133 36.74 19.90 -54.69
C ALA A 133 36.30 20.13 -56.15
N ASP A 134 35.25 19.45 -56.61
CA ASP A 134 34.77 19.54 -57.98
C ASP A 134 33.76 20.68 -58.17
N ASP A 135 32.72 20.74 -57.34
CA ASP A 135 31.71 21.81 -57.34
C ASP A 135 31.15 22.02 -55.92
N PRO A 136 31.43 23.17 -55.26
CA PRO A 136 30.93 23.45 -53.92
C PRO A 136 29.41 23.63 -53.86
N ASP A 137 28.68 22.55 -53.60
CA ASP A 137 27.23 22.54 -53.37
C ASP A 137 26.87 22.20 -51.92
N VAL A 138 26.21 23.14 -51.25
CA VAL A 138 25.72 22.99 -49.87
C VAL A 138 24.65 21.89 -49.79
N VAL A 139 23.76 21.79 -50.78
CA VAL A 139 22.66 20.83 -50.77
C VAL A 139 23.20 19.40 -50.86
N ALA A 140 24.22 19.17 -51.69
CA ALA A 140 24.90 17.89 -51.77
C ALA A 140 25.57 17.49 -50.45
N VAL A 141 26.23 18.44 -49.77
CA VAL A 141 26.85 18.23 -48.44
C VAL A 141 25.80 17.88 -47.38
N GLU A 142 24.70 18.63 -47.31
CA GLU A 142 23.61 18.36 -46.36
C GLU A 142 22.96 17.00 -46.63
N THR A 143 22.68 16.68 -47.89
CA THR A 143 22.08 15.39 -48.30
C THR A 143 22.97 14.21 -47.89
N MET A 144 24.29 14.35 -48.05
CA MET A 144 25.25 13.33 -47.65
C MET A 144 25.26 13.12 -46.13
N LEU A 145 25.30 14.22 -45.36
CA LEU A 145 25.25 14.18 -43.90
C LEU A 145 23.96 13.54 -43.39
N GLU A 146 22.81 13.94 -43.94
CA GLU A 146 21.50 13.41 -43.58
C GLU A 146 21.38 11.91 -43.90
N THR A 147 21.88 11.50 -45.06
CA THR A 147 21.86 10.08 -45.47
C THR A 147 22.62 9.22 -44.49
N GLU A 148 23.85 9.61 -44.15
CA GLU A 148 24.71 8.84 -43.24
C GLU A 148 24.24 8.87 -41.79
N LEU A 149 23.69 9.99 -41.31
CA LEU A 149 23.04 10.05 -40.00
C LEU A 149 21.83 9.10 -39.95
N ARG A 150 21.01 9.08 -41.00
CA ARG A 150 19.84 8.19 -41.08
C ARG A 150 20.25 6.73 -41.12
N GLU A 151 21.28 6.39 -41.88
CA GLU A 151 21.80 5.03 -42.00
C GLU A 151 22.31 4.53 -40.65
N LEU A 152 23.16 5.31 -39.98
CA LEU A 152 23.71 5.00 -38.65
C LEU A 152 22.60 4.80 -37.61
N LEU A 153 21.63 5.72 -37.56
CA LEU A 153 20.51 5.61 -36.62
C LEU A 153 19.63 4.39 -36.94
N SER A 154 19.44 4.05 -38.21
CA SER A 154 18.68 2.86 -38.61
C SER A 154 19.38 1.56 -38.22
N GLU A 155 20.70 1.47 -38.40
CA GLU A 155 21.52 0.33 -38.01
C GLU A 155 21.50 0.16 -36.48
N PHE A 156 21.63 1.25 -35.73
CA PHE A 156 21.55 1.22 -34.28
C PHE A 156 20.20 0.71 -33.75
N VAL A 157 19.10 1.03 -34.43
CA VAL A 157 17.76 0.52 -34.05
C VAL A 157 17.63 -0.98 -34.33
N GLN A 158 18.33 -1.53 -35.32
CA GLN A 158 18.35 -2.97 -35.58
C GLN A 158 19.20 -3.76 -34.56
N ASP A 159 20.20 -3.12 -33.97
CA ASP A 159 21.09 -3.69 -32.94
C ASP A 159 20.44 -3.73 -31.53
N LEU A 160 19.29 -3.08 -31.34
CA LEU A 160 18.52 -3.00 -30.08
C LEU A 160 17.54 -4.15 -29.91
#